data_AF-A0A6L3EVJ7-F1
#
_entry.id   AF-A0A6L3EVJ7-F1
#
_cell.length_a   1.000
_cell.length_b   1.000
_cell.length_c   1.000
_cell.angle_alpha   90.00
_cell.angle_beta   90.00
_cell.angle_gamma   90.00
#
_symmetry.space_group_name_H-M   'P 1'
#
loop_
_entity.id
_entity.type
_entity.pdbx_description
1 polymer ?
#
loop_
_entity_poly.entity_id
_entity_poly.type
_entity_poly.pdbx_seq_one_letter_code
_entity_poly.pdbx_strand_id
1 'polypeptide(L)' 'MDLGVSPDNLEGMTFGPPLPDGRLPLIVVSDNNFNPNQITQFIVVAIELESASGD' A
#
# COMPACT_ATOMS: atom_id res chain seq x y z
N MET A 1 -9.15 12.56 -7.24
CA MET A 1 -9.69 11.49 -6.39
C MET A 1 -8.95 11.61 -5.07
N ASP A 2 -9.65 11.94 -4.00
CA ASP A 2 -9.11 11.84 -2.64
C ASP A 2 -9.39 10.42 -2.15
N LEU A 3 -8.38 9.73 -1.63
CA LEU A 3 -8.49 8.36 -1.13
C LEU A 3 -9.03 8.30 0.32
N GLY A 4 -9.26 9.47 0.95
CA GLY A 4 -9.71 9.55 2.34
C GLY A 4 -8.66 9.11 3.36
N VAL A 5 -7.42 8.95 2.92
CA VAL A 5 -6.26 8.60 3.73
C VAL A 5 -5.14 9.60 3.44
N SER A 6 -4.50 10.11 4.49
CA SER A 6 -3.26 10.87 4.39
C SER A 6 -2.12 9.94 4.79
N PRO A 7 -1.34 9.42 3.82
CA PRO A 7 -0.22 8.55 4.11
C PRO A 7 0.83 9.28 4.95
N ASP A 8 1.32 8.61 5.98
CA ASP A 8 2.41 9.06 6.84
C ASP A 8 3.32 7.85 7.08
N ASN A 9 4.62 8.08 7.25
CA ASN A 9 5.60 7.07 7.66
C ASN A 9 5.39 5.64 7.11
N LEU A 10 5.46 5.44 5.79
CA LEU A 10 5.28 4.12 5.17
C LEU A 10 6.56 3.28 5.34
N GLU A 11 6.48 2.17 6.06
CA GLU A 11 7.66 1.42 6.50
C GLU A 11 7.69 -0.04 6.02
N GLY A 12 6.55 -0.57 5.59
CA GLY A 12 6.46 -1.94 5.13
C GLY A 12 5.51 -2.08 3.96
N MET A 13 5.80 -3.06 3.12
CA MET A 13 4.93 -3.43 2.01
C MET A 13 5.03 -4.91 1.68
N THR A 14 3.91 -5.50 1.25
CA THR A 14 3.88 -6.86 0.74
C THR A 14 2.79 -7.03 -0.30
N PHE A 15 3.00 -7.96 -1.22
CA PHE A 15 1.97 -8.40 -2.14
C PHE A 15 1.07 -9.46 -1.49
N GLY A 16 -0.23 -9.34 -1.73
CA GLY A 16 -1.18 -10.42 -1.48
C GLY A 16 -1.27 -11.40 -2.65
N PRO A 17 -2.08 -12.47 -2.51
CA PRO A 17 -2.42 -13.33 -3.65
C PRO A 17 -3.19 -12.53 -4.72
N PRO A 18 -3.09 -12.90 -6.01
CA PRO A 18 -3.85 -12.25 -7.08
C PRO A 18 -5.36 -12.22 -6.81
N LEU A 19 -6.00 -11.10 -7.13
CA LEU A 19 -7.45 -10.95 -7.14
C LEU A 19 -8.07 -11.70 -8.34
N PRO A 20 -9.39 -11.99 -8.31
CA PRO A 20 -10.06 -12.67 -9.43
C PRO A 20 -9.97 -11.94 -10.78
N ASP A 21 -9.72 -10.63 -10.77
CA ASP A 21 -9.55 -9.81 -11.98
C ASP A 21 -8.09 -9.69 -12.43
N GLY A 22 -7.16 -10.43 -11.81
CA GLY A 22 -5.74 -10.48 -12.18
C GLY A 22 -4.87 -9.41 -11.51
N ARG A 23 -5.44 -8.41 -10.85
CA ARG A 23 -4.66 -7.40 -10.12
C ARG A 23 -4.02 -8.00 -8.86
N LEU A 24 -2.92 -7.40 -8.41
CA LEU A 24 -2.27 -7.76 -7.15
C LEU A 24 -2.68 -6.78 -6.05
N PRO A 25 -3.14 -7.26 -4.89
CA PRO A 25 -3.22 -6.42 -3.70
C PRO A 25 -1.80 -6.03 -3.28
N LEU A 26 -1.56 -4.73 -3.17
CA LEU A 26 -0.39 -4.20 -2.47
C LEU A 26 -0.87 -3.69 -1.11
N ILE A 27 -0.36 -4.29 -0.05
CA ILE A 27 -0.57 -3.84 1.32
C ILE A 27 0.62 -2.97 1.67
N VAL A 28 0.35 -1.73 2.08
CA VAL A 28 1.35 -0.79 2.59
C VAL A 28 1.01 -0.45 4.02
N VAL A 29 2.01 -0.48 4.90
CA VAL A 29 1.82 -0.24 6.33
C VAL A 29 2.59 0.99 6.78
N SER A 30 1.94 1.75 7.65
CA SER A 30 2.51 2.87 8.39
C SER A 30 2.61 2.51 9.87
N ASP A 31 3.76 2.76 10.48
CA ASP A 31 3.94 2.74 11.94
C ASP A 31 3.64 4.12 12.53
N ASN A 32 3.11 4.16 13.76
CA ASN A 32 2.89 5.37 14.51
C ASN A 32 4.15 5.94 15.19
N ASN A 33 5.35 5.36 15.00
CA ASN A 33 6.60 5.79 15.62
C ASN A 33 6.53 5.91 17.16
N PHE A 34 5.69 5.13 17.83
CA PHE A 34 5.39 5.30 19.27
C PHE A 34 4.84 6.69 19.65
N ASN A 35 4.36 7.46 18.67
CA ASN A 35 3.78 8.78 18.88
C ASN A 35 2.25 8.66 19.03
N PRO A 36 1.65 9.12 20.16
CA PRO A 36 0.20 9.01 20.38
C PRO A 36 -0.63 9.88 19.42
N ASN A 37 -0.01 10.82 18.70
CA ASN A 37 -0.68 11.65 17.69
C ASN A 37 -0.61 11.06 16.29
N GLN A 38 0.08 9.93 16.10
CA GLN A 38 0.13 9.19 14.84
C GLN A 38 -0.66 7.89 14.98
N ILE A 39 -1.14 7.37 13.85
CA ILE A 39 -1.89 6.12 13.79
C ILE A 39 -1.12 5.09 12.96
N THR A 40 -1.14 3.84 13.39
CA THR A 40 -0.74 2.72 12.52
C THR A 40 -1.79 2.57 11.42
N GLN A 41 -1.37 2.62 10.15
CA GLN A 41 -2.27 2.53 9.00
C GLN A 41 -2.00 1.27 8.19
N PHE A 42 -3.06 0.65 7.69
CA PHE A 42 -3.01 -0.38 6.67
C PHE A 42 -3.75 0.13 5.44
N ILE A 43 -2.99 0.39 4.37
CA ILE A 43 -3.53 0.85 3.09
C ILE A 43 -3.44 -0.30 2.11
N VAL A 44 -4.57 -0.68 1.52
CA VAL A 44 -4.62 -1.75 0.51
C VAL A 44 -5.10 -1.16 -0.80
N VAL A 45 -4.29 -1.33 -1.84
CA VAL A 45 -4.63 -0.93 -3.21
C VAL A 45 -4.48 -2.13 -4.13
N ALA A 46 -5.38 -2.24 -5.11
CA ALA A 46 -5.25 -3.23 -6.18
C ALA A 46 -4.47 -2.61 -7.33
N ILE A 47 -3.30 -3.16 -7.65
CA ILE A 47 -2.41 -2.65 -8.69
C ILE A 47 -2.33 -3.61 -9.87
N GLU A 48 -2.09 -3.05 -11.04
CA GLU A 48 -1.61 -3.78 -12.21
C GLU A 48 -0.10 -3.57 -12.29
N LEU A 49 0.66 -4.66 -12.41
CA LEU A 49 2.10 -4.59 -12.60
C LEU A 49 2.38 -4.59 -14.10
N GLU A 50 2.95 -3.48 -14.58
CA GLU A 50 3.52 -3.44 -15.92
C GLU A 50 4.97 -3.93 -15.87
N SER A 51 5.33 -4.79 -16.82
CA SER A 51 6.71 -5.15 -17.04
C SER A 51 7.49 -3.90 -17.46
N ALA A 52 8.58 -3.58 -16.76
CA ALA A 52 9.45 -2.51 -17.21
C ALA A 52 10.00 -2.88 -18.60
N SER A 53 9.69 -2.06 -19.61
CA SER A 53 10.39 -2.12 -20.89
C SER A 53 11.84 -1.71 -20.64
N GLY A 54 12.75 -2.68 -20.66
CA GLY A 54 14.18 -2.42 -20.58
C GLY A 54 14.66 -1.79 -21.87
N ASP A 55 14.71 -0.46 -21.90
CA ASP A 55 15.59 0.31 -22.79
C ASP A 55 16.92 0.62 -22.08
#